data_AF-A0A7V4XAS8-F1
#
_entry.id   AF-A0A7V4XAS8-F1
#
_cell.length_a   1.000
_cell.length_b   1.000
_cell.length_c   1.000
_cell.angle_alpha   90.00
_cell.angle_beta   90.00
_cell.angle_gamma   90.00
#
_symmetry.space_group_name_H-M   'P 1'
#
loop_
_entity.id
_entity.type
_entity.pdbx_description
1 polymer ?
#
loop_
_entity_poly.entity_id
_entity_poly.type
_entity_poly.pdbx_seq_one_letter_code
_entity_poly.pdbx_strand_id
1 'polypeptide(L)'
;MAKKTRADFYKDLDEFKEGGGCCSCLNFAVLFIIALLLVEGVLFYLGRNFKAKPIVGTATKINQPAEVSFSKVELNNQEFQVVISEGVLCSRVAKLKGLQNGLSCSINYDGIEIEGKLSALSFSNSAVVLRPRVTDNKLEFEVVKVTIGRVRAPRFMVSHAGDIVLQALRQDVPDLKDAKIKSVELKEGIVVISAERK
;
A
#
# COMPACT_ATOMS: atom_id res chain seq x y z
N MET A 1 20.72 -74.97 -18.04
CA MET A 1 20.51 -73.52 -17.85
C MET A 1 20.06 -72.93 -19.18
N ALA A 2 18.78 -72.60 -19.32
CA ALA A 2 18.23 -72.07 -20.57
C ALA A 2 18.57 -70.58 -20.72
N LYS A 3 19.13 -70.19 -21.87
CA LYS A 3 19.41 -68.79 -22.21
C LYS A 3 18.07 -68.07 -22.49
N LYS A 4 17.68 -67.12 -21.64
CA LYS A 4 16.60 -66.17 -21.95
C LYS A 4 16.96 -65.41 -23.23
N THR A 5 16.04 -65.39 -24.18
CA THR A 5 16.21 -64.71 -25.47
C THR A 5 15.92 -63.22 -25.33
N ARG A 6 16.53 -62.37 -26.18
CA ARG A 6 16.30 -60.91 -26.16
C ARG A 6 14.80 -60.53 -26.21
N ALA A 7 13.99 -61.33 -26.89
CA ALA A 7 12.55 -61.12 -26.98
C ALA A 7 11.84 -61.19 -25.60
N ASP A 8 12.31 -62.05 -24.69
CA ASP A 8 11.76 -62.18 -23.35
C ASP A 8 12.09 -60.94 -22.48
N PHE A 9 13.25 -60.32 -22.71
CA PHE A 9 13.66 -59.11 -22.01
C PHE A 9 12.81 -57.89 -22.37
N TYR A 10 12.41 -57.75 -23.64
CA TYR A 10 11.55 -56.64 -24.07
C TYR A 10 10.08 -56.85 -23.69
N LYS A 11 9.63 -58.11 -23.58
CA LYS A 11 8.28 -58.43 -23.12
C LYS A 11 8.08 -58.08 -21.63
N ASP A 12 9.08 -58.38 -20.79
CA ASP A 12 9.08 -58.00 -19.36
C ASP A 12 9.11 -56.46 -19.17
N LEU A 13 9.72 -55.72 -20.11
CA LEU A 13 9.80 -54.25 -20.10
C LEU A 13 8.49 -53.56 -20.53
N ASP A 14 7.79 -54.12 -21.52
CA ASP A 14 6.50 -53.60 -21.96
C ASP A 14 5.39 -53.90 -20.94
N GLU A 15 5.40 -55.07 -20.28
CA GLU A 15 4.47 -55.37 -19.17
C GLU A 15 4.66 -54.43 -17.97
N PHE A 16 5.89 -53.97 -17.68
CA PHE A 16 6.15 -52.98 -16.64
C PHE A 16 5.64 -51.57 -16.99
N LYS A 17 5.56 -51.26 -18.29
CA LYS A 17 5.16 -49.94 -18.79
C LYS A 17 3.64 -49.80 -18.90
N GLU A 18 2.94 -50.89 -19.18
CA GLU A 18 1.47 -50.94 -19.23
C GLU A 18 0.81 -51.05 -17.84
N GLY A 19 1.55 -51.50 -16.82
CA GLY A 19 0.99 -51.87 -15.51
C GLY A 19 0.83 -50.78 -14.44
N GLY A 20 1.25 -49.52 -14.61
CA GLY A 20 1.42 -48.66 -13.41
C GLY A 20 1.40 -47.15 -13.55
N GLY A 21 0.80 -46.58 -14.59
CA GLY A 21 1.05 -45.17 -14.94
C GLY A 21 -0.04 -44.12 -14.67
N CYS A 22 -1.26 -44.47 -14.25
CA CYS A 22 -2.36 -43.49 -14.27
C CYS A 22 -2.96 -43.13 -12.90
N CYS A 23 -2.84 -43.98 -11.88
CA CYS A 23 -3.44 -43.74 -10.56
C CYS A 23 -2.63 -42.83 -9.63
N SER A 24 -1.35 -42.54 -9.91
CA SER A 24 -0.51 -41.73 -9.02
C SER A 24 -0.76 -40.21 -9.20
N CYS A 25 -0.94 -39.75 -10.43
CA CYS A 25 -1.16 -38.33 -10.74
C CYS A 25 -2.53 -37.83 -10.26
N LEU A 26 -3.56 -38.68 -10.35
CA LEU A 26 -4.91 -38.34 -9.91
C LEU A 26 -4.98 -38.21 -8.38
N ASN A 27 -4.32 -39.11 -7.65
CA ASN A 27 -4.19 -39.02 -6.19
C ASN A 27 -3.38 -37.79 -5.76
N PHE A 28 -2.32 -37.43 -6.51
CA PHE A 28 -1.55 -36.22 -6.23
C PHE A 28 -2.36 -34.94 -6.47
N ALA A 29 -3.14 -34.88 -7.56
CA ALA A 29 -4.01 -33.75 -7.85
C ALA A 29 -5.11 -33.58 -6.78
N VAL A 30 -5.70 -34.68 -6.31
CA VAL A 30 -6.70 -34.64 -5.23
C VAL A 30 -6.09 -34.15 -3.92
N LEU A 31 -4.91 -34.64 -3.55
CA LEU A 31 -4.20 -34.15 -2.36
C LEU A 31 -3.86 -32.65 -2.47
N PHE A 32 -3.47 -32.19 -3.66
CA PHE A 32 -3.16 -30.79 -3.91
C PHE A 32 -4.38 -29.89 -3.76
N ILE A 33 -5.54 -30.32 -4.28
CA ILE A 33 -6.81 -29.60 -4.13
C ILE A 33 -7.23 -29.53 -2.66
N ILE A 34 -7.11 -30.64 -1.92
CA ILE A 34 -7.41 -30.68 -0.48
C ILE A 34 -6.49 -29.73 0.29
N ALA A 35 -5.20 -29.70 -0.04
CA ALA A 35 -4.25 -28.77 0.59
C ALA A 35 -4.61 -27.30 0.33
N LEU A 36 -5.02 -26.95 -0.89
CA LEU A 36 -5.48 -25.60 -1.22
C LEU A 36 -6.75 -25.21 -0.44
N LEU A 37 -7.72 -26.11 -0.32
CA LEU A 37 -8.93 -25.88 0.48
C LEU A 37 -8.63 -25.70 1.97
N LEU A 38 -7.65 -26.44 2.50
CA LEU A 38 -7.21 -26.25 3.89
C LEU A 38 -6.54 -24.89 4.08
N VAL A 39 -5.68 -24.46 3.16
CA VAL A 39 -5.04 -23.14 3.20
C VAL A 39 -6.10 -22.04 3.11
N GLU A 40 -7.06 -22.15 2.19
CA GLU A 40 -8.16 -21.20 2.06
C GLU A 40 -9.03 -21.17 3.33
N GLY A 41 -9.33 -22.33 3.91
CA GLY A 41 -10.06 -22.44 5.17
C GLY A 41 -9.34 -21.79 6.35
N VAL A 42 -8.02 -21.97 6.44
CA VAL A 42 -7.17 -21.31 7.45
C VAL A 42 -7.12 -19.81 7.22
N LEU A 43 -6.95 -19.34 5.98
CA LEU A 43 -6.96 -17.92 5.64
C LEU A 43 -8.32 -17.28 5.92
N PHE A 44 -9.43 -17.97 5.63
CA PHE A 44 -10.78 -17.53 5.95
C PHE A 44 -11.03 -17.48 7.46
N TYR A 45 -10.58 -18.50 8.19
CA TYR A 45 -10.69 -18.53 9.65
C TYR A 45 -9.87 -17.42 10.31
N LEU A 46 -8.63 -17.19 9.85
CA LEU A 46 -7.82 -16.06 10.29
C LEU A 46 -8.50 -14.73 9.92
N GLY A 47 -8.91 -14.54 8.67
CA GLY A 47 -9.59 -13.32 8.22
C GLY A 47 -10.87 -12.99 8.98
N ARG A 48 -11.62 -14.02 9.41
CA ARG A 48 -12.86 -13.85 10.18
C ARG A 48 -12.61 -13.59 11.68
N ASN A 49 -11.53 -14.12 12.25
CA ASN A 49 -11.15 -13.87 13.65
C ASN A 49 -10.32 -12.58 13.81
N PHE A 50 -9.69 -12.09 12.76
CA PHE A 50 -9.17 -10.72 12.67
C PHE A 50 -10.28 -9.69 12.38
N LYS A 51 -11.49 -9.87 12.94
CA LYS A 51 -12.37 -8.73 13.19
C LYS A 51 -11.66 -7.85 14.20
N ALA A 52 -10.93 -6.87 13.68
CA ALA A 52 -10.27 -5.84 14.47
C ALA A 52 -11.29 -5.36 15.50
N LYS A 53 -11.02 -5.62 16.79
CA LYS A 53 -11.64 -4.83 17.84
C LYS A 53 -11.33 -3.39 17.44
N PRO A 54 -12.34 -2.52 17.25
CA PRO A 54 -12.06 -1.12 17.01
C PRO A 54 -11.18 -0.71 18.18
N ILE A 55 -9.93 -0.36 17.88
CA ILE A 55 -9.09 0.27 18.88
C ILE A 55 -9.85 1.56 19.13
N VAL A 56 -10.49 1.65 20.29
CA VAL A 56 -11.02 2.90 20.84
C VAL A 56 -9.79 3.71 21.26
N GLY A 57 -8.90 3.96 20.31
CA GLY A 57 -7.93 5.01 20.35
C GLY A 57 -8.71 6.17 19.83
N THR A 58 -9.03 7.07 20.75
CA THR A 58 -9.55 8.41 20.57
C THR A 58 -9.50 8.84 19.10
N ALA A 59 -10.52 8.49 18.32
CA ALA A 59 -10.79 9.20 17.09
C ALA A 59 -11.15 10.58 17.59
N THR A 60 -10.17 11.48 17.65
CA THR A 60 -10.41 12.90 17.59
C THR A 60 -11.23 13.08 16.33
N LYS A 61 -12.56 13.03 16.48
CA LYS A 61 -13.47 13.63 15.51
C LYS A 61 -12.85 14.99 15.27
N ILE A 62 -12.37 15.22 14.06
CA ILE A 62 -12.03 16.55 13.58
C ILE A 62 -13.38 17.29 13.49
N ASN A 63 -13.91 17.64 14.66
CA ASN A 63 -15.07 18.48 14.85
C ASN A 63 -14.54 19.90 14.86
N GLN A 64 -14.08 20.33 13.70
CA GLN A 64 -13.98 21.73 13.33
C GLN A 64 -13.66 21.78 11.84
N PRO A 65 -14.48 22.45 11.02
CA PRO A 65 -14.01 22.90 9.72
C PRO A 65 -12.91 23.92 10.02
N ALA A 66 -11.66 23.49 10.05
CA ALA A 66 -10.54 24.41 10.07
C ALA A 66 -10.71 25.30 8.83
N GLU A 67 -10.87 26.60 9.08
CA GLU A 67 -10.85 27.60 8.03
C GLU A 67 -9.66 27.32 7.11
N VAL A 68 -9.94 27.40 5.82
CA VAL A 68 -9.05 27.09 4.73
C VAL A 68 -7.89 28.10 4.75
N SER A 69 -6.91 27.90 5.61
CA SER A 69 -5.69 28.70 5.63
C SER A 69 -4.62 27.99 4.80
N PHE A 70 -4.70 28.21 3.49
CA PHE A 70 -3.53 28.12 2.64
C PHE A 70 -2.97 29.52 2.51
N SER A 71 -1.69 29.70 2.83
CA SER A 71 -0.99 30.93 2.47
C SER A 71 -0.12 30.64 1.26
N LYS A 72 -0.55 31.17 0.11
CA LYS A 72 0.30 31.29 -1.07
C LYS A 72 1.08 32.60 -0.91
N VAL A 73 2.38 32.49 -0.77
CA VAL A 73 3.28 33.65 -0.74
C VAL A 73 3.97 33.71 -2.09
N GLU A 74 3.73 34.78 -2.85
CA GLU A 74 4.49 35.05 -4.06
C GLU A 74 5.84 35.66 -3.66
N LEU A 75 6.92 34.93 -3.91
CA LEU A 75 8.28 35.39 -3.62
C LEU A 75 8.77 36.31 -4.75
N ASN A 76 8.36 36.02 -5.98
CA ASN A 76 8.59 36.83 -7.17
C ASN A 76 7.57 36.45 -8.26
N ASN A 77 7.55 37.14 -9.41
CA ASN A 77 6.64 36.85 -10.53
C ASN A 77 6.75 35.41 -11.08
N GLN A 78 7.86 34.72 -10.81
CA GLN A 78 8.12 33.34 -11.24
C GLN A 78 8.15 32.32 -10.09
N GLU A 79 8.33 32.75 -8.84
CA GLU A 79 8.50 31.83 -7.70
C GLU A 79 7.37 32.00 -6.69
N PHE A 80 6.83 30.88 -6.22
CA PHE A 80 5.80 30.88 -5.20
C PHE A 80 6.06 29.81 -4.15
N GLN A 81 5.64 30.12 -2.94
CA GLN A 81 5.66 29.21 -1.81
C GLN A 81 4.23 28.91 -1.40
N VAL A 82 3.95 27.62 -1.20
CA VAL A 82 2.67 27.14 -0.68
C VAL A 82 2.93 26.59 0.70
N VAL A 83 2.19 27.11 1.69
CA VAL A 83 2.13 26.53 3.03
C VAL A 83 0.80 25.80 3.18
N ILE A 84 0.87 24.51 3.51
CA ILE A 84 -0.27 23.61 3.67
C ILE A 84 -0.27 23.11 5.11
N SER A 85 -1.35 23.37 5.83
CA SER A 85 -1.51 22.89 7.21
C SER A 85 -2.01 21.44 7.24
N GLU A 86 -1.68 20.75 8.32
CA GLU A 86 -2.09 19.38 8.61
C GLU A 86 -3.61 19.21 8.49
N GLY A 87 -4.38 20.06 9.17
CA GLY A 87 -5.84 19.97 9.14
C GLY A 87 -6.40 19.98 7.72
N VAL A 88 -5.78 20.74 6.82
CA VAL A 88 -6.24 20.80 5.44
C VAL A 88 -5.83 19.56 4.66
N LEU A 89 -4.56 19.16 4.71
CA LEU A 89 -4.08 17.96 4.04
C LEU A 89 -4.88 16.72 4.47
N CYS A 90 -5.08 16.55 5.77
CA CYS A 90 -5.77 15.41 6.33
C CYS A 90 -7.26 15.42 5.96
N SER A 91 -7.90 16.60 5.91
CA SER A 91 -9.27 16.71 5.43
C SER A 91 -9.43 16.28 3.96
N ARG A 92 -8.41 16.46 3.13
CA ARG A 92 -8.42 16.05 1.72
C ARG A 92 -8.14 14.57 1.54
N VAL A 93 -7.15 14.05 2.25
CA VAL A 93 -6.88 12.62 2.29
C VAL A 93 -8.14 11.85 2.69
N ALA A 94 -8.89 12.35 3.69
CA ALA A 94 -10.16 11.76 4.10
C ALA A 94 -11.29 11.87 3.06
N LYS A 95 -11.23 12.84 2.13
CA LYS A 95 -12.26 13.07 1.09
C LYS A 95 -11.95 12.35 -0.23
N LEU A 96 -10.77 11.76 -0.40
CA LEU A 96 -10.42 11.06 -1.62
C LEU A 96 -11.27 9.79 -1.80
N LYS A 97 -11.94 9.70 -2.96
CA LYS A 97 -12.82 8.57 -3.31
C LYS A 97 -12.01 7.27 -3.38
N GLY A 98 -12.46 6.24 -2.67
CA GLY A 98 -11.82 4.91 -2.64
C GLY A 98 -11.14 4.55 -1.32
N LEU A 99 -11.02 5.52 -0.41
CA LEU A 99 -10.54 5.29 0.96
C LEU A 99 -11.73 5.09 1.90
N GLN A 100 -11.62 4.12 2.82
CA GLN A 100 -12.69 3.85 3.78
C GLN A 100 -12.63 4.83 4.95
N ASN A 101 -13.80 5.21 5.47
CA ASN A 101 -13.95 6.11 6.62
C ASN A 101 -13.03 5.71 7.79
N GLY A 102 -12.35 6.69 8.38
CA GLY A 102 -11.46 6.49 9.54
C GLY A 102 -9.97 6.62 9.24
N LEU A 103 -9.57 7.34 8.19
CA LEU A 103 -8.19 7.75 8.03
C LEU A 103 -7.85 8.88 8.99
N SER A 104 -6.75 8.73 9.72
CA SER A 104 -6.08 9.80 10.43
C SER A 104 -4.84 10.20 9.65
N CYS A 105 -4.45 11.46 9.75
CA CYS A 105 -3.24 11.96 9.13
C CYS A 105 -2.58 12.97 10.07
N SER A 106 -1.26 13.00 10.08
CA SER A 106 -0.45 13.94 10.86
C SER A 106 0.84 14.28 10.11
N ILE A 107 1.41 15.45 10.39
CA ILE A 107 2.60 15.96 9.71
C ILE A 107 3.70 16.22 10.73
N ASN A 108 4.76 15.41 10.65
CA ASN A 108 5.91 15.49 11.53
C ASN A 108 7.19 15.77 10.74
N TYR A 109 8.29 16.10 11.43
CA TYR A 109 9.61 16.28 10.80
C TYR A 109 10.09 15.04 10.06
N ASP A 110 9.68 13.85 10.51
CA ASP A 110 10.07 12.58 9.89
C ASP A 110 9.34 12.30 8.58
N GLY A 111 8.12 12.81 8.41
CA GLY A 111 7.22 12.47 7.31
C GLY A 111 5.77 12.83 7.58
N ILE A 112 4.95 12.64 6.56
CA ILE A 112 3.49 12.66 6.63
C ILE A 112 3.05 11.25 7.03
N GLU A 113 2.46 11.13 8.21
CA GLU A 113 1.94 9.87 8.72
C GLU A 113 0.45 9.76 8.40
N ILE A 114 0.05 8.61 7.85
CA ILE A 114 -1.33 8.31 7.53
C ILE A 114 -1.69 6.98 8.18
N GLU A 115 -2.69 7.02 9.04
CA GLU A 115 -3.21 5.84 9.72
C GLU A 115 -4.58 5.48 9.19
N GLY A 116 -4.85 4.18 9.09
CA GLY A 116 -6.12 3.62 8.69
C GLY A 116 -5.99 2.68 7.50
N LYS A 117 -7.09 2.47 6.79
CA LYS A 117 -7.16 1.53 5.66
C LYS A 117 -6.89 2.26 4.34
N LEU A 118 -5.64 2.19 3.86
CA LEU A 118 -5.15 2.90 2.67
C LEU A 118 -5.36 2.15 1.34
N SER A 119 -5.51 0.83 1.40
CA SER A 119 -5.70 -0.05 0.25
C SER A 119 -6.55 -1.26 0.62
N ALA A 120 -7.02 -2.00 -0.39
CA ALA A 120 -7.71 -3.27 -0.18
C ALA A 120 -6.84 -4.31 0.56
N LEU A 121 -5.51 -4.22 0.40
CA LEU A 121 -4.53 -5.12 1.02
C LEU A 121 -4.08 -4.65 2.41
N SER A 122 -4.36 -3.39 2.77
CA SER A 122 -4.03 -2.83 4.08
C SER A 122 -5.12 -3.09 5.11
N PHE A 123 -4.72 -3.17 6.38
CA PHE A 123 -5.62 -3.30 7.51
C PHE A 123 -6.01 -1.93 8.07
N SER A 124 -7.12 -1.85 8.80
CA SER A 124 -7.61 -0.59 9.40
C SER A 124 -6.69 -0.01 10.48
N ASN A 125 -5.77 -0.81 11.01
CA ASN A 125 -4.74 -0.39 11.96
C ASN A 125 -3.37 -0.23 11.27
N SER A 126 -3.35 -0.01 9.97
CA SER A 126 -2.09 0.27 9.27
C SER A 126 -1.70 1.73 9.40
N ALA A 127 -0.41 2.00 9.58
CA ALA A 127 0.14 3.35 9.57
C ALA A 127 1.29 3.41 8.56
N VAL A 128 1.36 4.50 7.80
CA VAL A 128 2.34 4.70 6.75
C VAL A 128 2.98 6.05 6.94
N VAL A 129 4.31 6.08 6.99
CA VAL A 129 5.09 7.32 7.02
C VAL A 129 5.66 7.57 5.64
N LEU A 130 5.22 8.67 5.03
CA LEU A 130 5.59 9.13 3.70
C LEU A 130 6.54 10.32 3.82
N ARG A 131 7.66 10.29 3.11
CA ARG A 131 8.59 11.43 3.06
C ARG A 131 8.55 12.06 1.67
N PRO A 132 8.35 13.38 1.56
CA PRO A 132 8.43 14.06 0.28
C PRO A 132 9.87 14.00 -0.24
N ARG A 133 9.99 13.82 -1.54
CA ARG A 133 11.25 13.84 -2.28
C ARG A 133 11.04 14.62 -3.57
N VAL A 134 12.05 15.38 -3.98
CA VAL A 134 12.04 16.07 -5.26
C VAL A 134 12.93 15.28 -6.22
N THR A 135 12.34 14.75 -7.28
CA THR A 135 13.03 14.04 -8.37
C THR A 135 12.66 14.72 -9.68
N ASP A 136 13.64 15.12 -10.49
CA ASP A 136 13.42 15.78 -11.79
C ASP A 136 12.44 16.99 -11.73
N ASN A 137 12.59 17.81 -10.69
CA ASN A 137 11.71 18.97 -10.39
C ASN A 137 10.22 18.60 -10.15
N LYS A 138 9.93 17.34 -9.81
CA LYS A 138 8.60 16.86 -9.45
C LYS A 138 8.58 16.40 -7.99
N LEU A 139 7.46 16.65 -7.34
CA LEU A 139 7.18 16.14 -6.00
C LEU A 139 6.78 14.66 -6.09
N GLU A 140 7.54 13.81 -5.40
CA GLU A 140 7.29 12.40 -5.19
C GLU A 140 7.23 12.11 -3.68
N PHE A 141 6.63 10.99 -3.29
CA PHE A 141 6.57 10.56 -1.90
C PHE A 141 7.15 9.15 -1.77
N GLU A 142 8.15 9.02 -0.92
CA GLU A 142 8.77 7.74 -0.61
C GLU A 142 8.15 7.14 0.66
N VAL A 143 7.79 5.85 0.59
CA VAL A 143 7.32 5.09 1.75
C VAL A 143 8.50 4.70 2.63
N VAL A 144 8.69 5.42 3.73
CA VAL A 144 9.79 5.17 4.68
C VAL A 144 9.48 3.96 5.56
N LYS A 145 8.26 3.93 6.10
CA LYS A 145 7.82 2.95 7.10
C LYS A 145 6.36 2.59 6.88
N VAL A 146 6.06 1.30 7.06
CA VAL A 146 4.70 0.75 7.08
C VAL A 146 4.59 -0.10 8.33
N THR A 147 3.55 0.12 9.12
CA THR A 147 3.23 -0.68 10.29
C THR A 147 1.80 -1.16 10.23
N ILE A 148 1.54 -2.35 10.76
CA ILE A 148 0.21 -2.85 11.09
C ILE A 148 0.18 -3.03 12.60
N GLY A 149 -0.53 -2.14 13.31
CA GLY A 149 -0.43 -2.05 14.76
C GLY A 149 1.01 -1.82 15.20
N ARG A 150 1.61 -2.82 15.88
CA ARG A 150 2.99 -2.74 16.40
C ARG A 150 4.04 -3.41 15.52
N VAL A 151 3.63 -4.04 14.42
CA VAL A 151 4.52 -4.85 13.58
C VAL A 151 4.87 -4.09 12.31
N ARG A 152 6.14 -4.12 11.89
CA ARG A 152 6.58 -3.55 10.62
C ARG A 152 6.07 -4.43 9.47
N ALA A 153 5.40 -3.80 8.52
CA ALA A 153 4.83 -4.48 7.36
C ALA A 153 5.67 -4.23 6.10
N PRO A 154 5.54 -5.08 5.07
CA PRO A 154 6.18 -4.86 3.79
C PRO A 154 5.67 -3.59 3.08
N ARG A 155 6.59 -2.85 2.44
CA ARG A 155 6.28 -1.59 1.74
C ARG A 155 5.28 -1.76 0.58
N PHE A 156 5.26 -2.92 -0.07
CA PHE A 156 4.41 -3.17 -1.26
C PHE A 156 2.90 -3.12 -0.97
N MET A 157 2.47 -3.32 0.28
CA MET A 157 1.04 -3.29 0.63
C MET A 157 0.39 -1.90 0.45
N VAL A 158 1.23 -0.85 0.42
CA VAL A 158 0.84 0.55 0.39
C VAL A 158 1.65 1.31 -0.66
N SER A 159 2.03 0.63 -1.75
CA SER A 159 2.83 1.21 -2.85
C SER A 159 2.23 2.48 -3.44
N HIS A 160 0.90 2.63 -3.39
CA HIS A 160 0.16 3.80 -3.90
C HIS A 160 -0.14 4.87 -2.85
N ALA A 161 0.34 4.73 -1.61
CA ALA A 161 0.08 5.71 -0.55
C ALA A 161 0.67 7.10 -0.89
N GLY A 162 1.81 7.13 -1.57
CA GLY A 162 2.40 8.38 -2.05
C GLY A 162 1.51 9.11 -3.07
N ASP A 163 0.87 8.35 -3.97
CA ASP A 163 -0.02 8.89 -4.99
C ASP A 163 -1.27 9.53 -4.37
N ILE A 164 -1.78 8.95 -3.29
CA ILE A 164 -2.93 9.48 -2.53
C ILE A 164 -2.60 10.88 -1.99
N VAL A 165 -1.45 11.03 -1.33
CA VAL A 165 -1.03 12.35 -0.79
C VAL A 165 -0.78 13.34 -1.90
N LEU A 166 -0.12 12.92 -2.98
CA LEU A 166 0.15 13.77 -4.13
C LEU A 166 -1.16 14.25 -4.78
N GLN A 167 -2.16 13.37 -4.88
CA GLN A 167 -3.47 13.71 -5.40
C GLN A 167 -4.21 14.69 -4.49
N ALA A 168 -4.14 14.51 -3.17
CA ALA A 168 -4.70 15.44 -2.19
C ALA A 168 -4.08 16.84 -2.34
N LEU A 169 -2.75 16.93 -2.43
CA LEU A 169 -2.02 18.20 -2.59
C LEU A 169 -2.35 18.92 -3.90
N ARG A 170 -2.48 18.17 -5.00
CA ARG A 170 -2.81 18.72 -6.34
C ARG A 170 -4.25 19.19 -6.48
N GLN A 171 -5.16 18.79 -5.59
CA GLN A 171 -6.53 19.34 -5.58
C GLN A 171 -6.58 20.77 -5.06
N ASP A 172 -5.67 21.12 -4.14
CA ASP A 172 -5.70 22.43 -3.48
C ASP A 172 -4.84 23.48 -4.17
N VAL A 173 -3.78 23.07 -4.88
CA VAL A 173 -2.95 24.00 -5.66
C VAL A 173 -2.82 23.47 -7.08
N PRO A 174 -3.73 23.86 -8.00
CA PRO A 174 -3.66 23.48 -9.40
C PRO A 174 -2.31 23.84 -10.03
N ASP A 175 -1.74 24.99 -9.62
CA ASP A 175 -0.44 25.49 -10.08
C ASP A 175 0.72 24.52 -9.78
N LEU A 176 0.61 23.63 -8.77
CA LEU A 176 1.63 22.60 -8.48
C LEU A 176 1.69 21.50 -9.55
N LYS A 177 0.67 21.34 -10.40
CA LYS A 177 0.68 20.32 -11.46
C LYS A 177 1.69 20.65 -12.56
N ASP A 178 1.81 21.93 -12.88
CA ASP A 178 2.62 22.42 -14.00
C ASP A 178 3.92 23.12 -13.55
N ALA A 179 4.04 23.45 -12.26
CA ALA A 179 5.22 24.09 -11.68
C ALA A 179 6.41 23.12 -11.50
N LYS A 180 7.62 23.70 -11.54
CA LYS A 180 8.87 23.02 -11.17
C LYS A 180 9.05 23.11 -9.65
N ILE A 181 9.01 21.97 -8.97
CA ILE A 181 9.20 21.91 -7.52
C ILE A 181 10.70 22.01 -7.22
N LYS A 182 11.10 23.01 -6.41
CA LYS A 182 12.49 23.22 -5.98
C LYS A 182 12.79 22.53 -4.67
N SER A 183 11.90 22.71 -3.70
CA SER A 183 12.09 22.15 -2.36
C SER A 183 10.76 21.90 -1.67
N VAL A 184 10.80 20.95 -0.73
CA VAL A 184 9.68 20.60 0.13
C VAL A 184 10.23 20.44 1.53
N GLU A 185 9.74 21.26 2.45
CA GLU A 185 10.12 21.21 3.86
C GLU A 185 8.94 20.73 4.69
N LEU A 186 9.21 19.79 5.58
CA LEU A 186 8.27 19.36 6.60
C LEU A 186 8.60 20.08 7.91
N LYS A 187 7.58 20.69 8.50
CA LYS A 187 7.62 21.17 9.89
C LYS A 187 6.41 20.60 10.61
N GLU A 188 6.43 20.66 11.92
CA GLU A 188 5.34 20.15 12.74
C GLU A 188 4.01 20.81 12.32
N GLY A 189 3.06 19.97 11.89
CA GLY A 189 1.74 20.40 11.44
C GLY A 189 1.68 21.14 10.11
N ILE A 190 2.79 21.35 9.38
CA ILE A 190 2.77 22.08 8.08
C ILE A 190 3.75 21.49 7.05
N VAL A 191 3.35 21.57 5.78
CA VAL A 191 4.19 21.30 4.61
C VAL A 191 4.42 22.61 3.87
N VAL A 192 5.69 22.92 3.60
CA VAL A 192 6.08 24.09 2.83
C VAL A 192 6.65 23.62 1.50
N ILE A 193 6.00 24.02 0.40
CA ILE A 193 6.41 23.66 -0.95
C ILE A 193 6.88 24.92 -1.66
N SER A 194 8.13 24.92 -2.12
CA SER A 194 8.70 26.01 -2.91
C SER A 194 8.78 25.59 -4.36
N ALA A 195 8.17 26.37 -5.26
CA ALA A 195 8.04 26.02 -6.66
C ALA A 195 8.21 27.24 -7.58
N GLU A 196 8.56 26.96 -8.83
CA GLU A 196 8.71 27.94 -9.90
C GLU A 196 7.67 27.69 -11.00
N ARG A 197 7.00 28.75 -11.43
CA ARG A 197 6.06 28.72 -12.57
C ARG A 197 6.84 28.41 -13.84
N LYS A 198 6.28 27.53 -14.66
CA LYS A 198 6.85 27.18 -15.97
C LYS A 198 6.66 28.29 -16.99
#